data_AF-A0A7L2WIC0-F1
#
_entry.id   AF-A0A7L2WIC0-F1
#
_cell.length_a   1.000
_cell.length_b   1.000
_cell.length_c   1.000
_cell.angle_alpha   90.00
_cell.angle_beta   90.00
_cell.angle_gamma   90.00
#
_symmetry.space_group_name_H-M   'P 1'
#
loop_
_entity.id
_entity.type
_entity.pdbx_description
1 polymer ?
#
loop_
_entity_poly.entity_id
_entity_poly.type
_entity_poly.pdbx_seq_one_letter_code
_entity_poly.pdbx_strand_id
1 'polypeptide(L)'
;RWGCNGSARRGRVGLAAAGSGLCCGGAEEIAEPGGGQEGWRGQSRGSAQQLAERYADLAASHGEALRQRGEQEGHNARLRQENARLRLENRRLRRENRCLFRQALLGPGPDQPAAADPGEKVEAEALRAQLQRLQEKHRRALQHLRRCRAAGETEASELDELLEEEEKPPSPPEQLLVKR
;
A
#
# COMPACT_ATOMS: atom_id res chain seq x y z
N ARG A 1 7.71 -7.53 4.88
CA ARG A 1 7.52 -7.52 3.41
C ARG A 1 6.10 -7.09 3.13
N TRP A 2 5.88 -5.86 2.68
CA TRP A 2 4.54 -5.36 2.32
C TRP A 2 4.37 -5.56 0.81
N GLY A 3 3.30 -6.25 0.43
CA GLY A 3 3.02 -6.62 -0.95
C GLY A 3 2.61 -5.42 -1.79
N CYS A 4 3.39 -5.14 -2.83
CA CYS A 4 2.98 -4.31 -3.95
C CYS A 4 2.41 -5.24 -5.03
N ASN A 5 1.09 -5.29 -5.17
CA ASN A 5 0.48 -5.75 -6.41
C ASN A 5 -0.18 -4.55 -7.07
N GLY A 6 0.59 -3.92 -7.95
CA GLY A 6 0.07 -3.00 -8.94
C GLY A 6 -0.68 -3.78 -10.01
N SER A 7 -1.94 -3.46 -10.22
CA SER A 7 -2.66 -3.76 -11.44
C SER A 7 -3.07 -2.45 -12.10
N ALA A 8 -2.10 -1.82 -12.75
CA ALA A 8 -2.36 -0.83 -13.78
C ALA A 8 -3.04 -1.54 -14.97
N ARG A 9 -4.37 -1.72 -14.92
CA ARG A 9 -5.17 -1.98 -16.13
C ARG A 9 -5.80 -0.68 -16.58
N ARG A 10 -5.00 0.06 -17.34
CA ARG A 10 -5.46 1.11 -18.25
C ARG A 10 -6.23 0.41 -19.38
N GLY A 11 -7.52 0.19 -19.18
CA GLY A 11 -8.46 -0.29 -20.20
C GLY A 11 -9.25 0.88 -20.75
N ARG A 12 -9.28 1.03 -22.07
CA ARG A 12 -9.90 2.12 -22.82
C ARG A 12 -11.35 2.35 -22.41
N VAL A 13 -11.72 3.62 -22.26
CA VAL A 13 -13.11 4.08 -22.40
C VAL A 13 -13.47 3.90 -23.88
N GLY A 14 -14.23 2.85 -24.19
CA GLY A 14 -14.87 2.69 -25.48
C GLY A 14 -16.08 3.63 -25.54
N LEU A 15 -15.95 4.72 -26.30
CA LEU A 15 -17.11 5.42 -26.86
C LEU A 15 -17.76 4.47 -27.88
N ALA A 16 -18.79 3.74 -27.46
CA ALA A 16 -19.72 3.08 -28.36
C ALA A 16 -20.91 4.03 -28.54
N ALA A 17 -20.89 4.76 -29.65
CA ALA A 17 -22.07 5.39 -30.22
C ALA A 17 -22.83 4.36 -31.06
N ALA A 18 -24.15 4.50 -31.04
CA ALA A 18 -25.16 3.93 -31.96
C ALA A 18 -25.49 2.44 -31.80
N GLY A 19 -26.80 2.18 -31.62
CA GLY A 19 -27.37 0.84 -31.77
C GLY A 19 -28.64 0.56 -30.95
N SER A 20 -29.56 1.51 -30.78
CA SER A 20 -30.90 1.17 -30.28
C SER A 20 -31.71 0.49 -31.37
N GLY A 21 -31.70 -0.84 -31.36
CA GLY A 21 -32.55 -1.69 -32.19
C GLY A 21 -33.90 -1.98 -31.53
N LEU A 22 -34.95 -1.48 -32.20
CA LEU A 22 -36.31 -2.00 -32.37
C LEU A 22 -37.06 -2.62 -31.19
N CYS A 23 -38.22 -2.03 -30.87
CA CYS A 23 -39.52 -2.72 -30.88
C CYS A 23 -40.64 -1.68 -30.71
N CYS A 24 -41.36 -1.34 -31.79
CA CYS A 24 -42.78 -0.95 -31.83
C CYS A 24 -43.16 -0.39 -33.22
N GLY A 25 -44.17 -1.00 -33.86
CA GLY A 25 -45.16 -0.26 -34.66
C GLY A 25 -45.01 -0.25 -36.18
N GLY A 26 -45.80 -1.10 -36.85
CA GLY A 26 -46.80 -0.64 -37.84
C GLY A 26 -46.32 -0.20 -39.22
N ALA A 27 -46.71 -1.00 -40.22
CA ALA A 27 -46.81 -0.65 -41.63
C ALA A 27 -47.47 0.73 -41.88
N GLU A 28 -46.90 1.56 -42.75
CA GLU A 28 -47.31 1.64 -44.17
C GLU A 28 -46.32 2.52 -44.96
N GLU A 29 -46.29 2.23 -46.24
CA GLU A 29 -45.44 2.69 -47.32
C GLU A 29 -45.61 4.20 -47.61
N ILE A 30 -44.50 4.95 -47.76
CA ILE A 30 -44.30 6.03 -48.75
C ILE A 30 -42.78 6.24 -48.91
N ALA A 31 -42.29 5.78 -50.08
CA ALA A 31 -41.10 6.20 -50.83
C ALA A 31 -39.91 6.86 -50.10
N GLU A 32 -38.78 6.13 -50.04
CA GLU A 32 -37.47 6.75 -50.19
C GLU A 32 -37.34 7.37 -51.59
N PRO A 33 -36.60 8.48 -51.69
CA PRO A 33 -35.29 8.29 -52.31
C PRO A 33 -34.18 8.98 -51.51
N GLY A 34 -33.05 8.27 -51.42
CA GLY A 34 -31.77 8.96 -51.48
C GLY A 34 -31.13 9.27 -50.14
N GLY A 35 -30.43 8.26 -49.62
CA GLY A 35 -29.04 8.35 -49.18
C GLY A 35 -28.45 9.75 -49.02
N GLY A 36 -28.18 10.11 -47.78
CA GLY A 36 -27.42 11.30 -47.46
C GLY A 36 -27.24 11.38 -45.97
N GLN A 37 -26.22 10.71 -45.47
CA GLN A 37 -25.71 10.89 -44.12
C GLN A 37 -25.34 12.37 -43.96
N GLU A 38 -26.29 13.21 -43.52
CA GLU A 38 -26.04 14.56 -43.06
C GLU A 38 -25.29 14.46 -41.74
N GLY A 39 -24.00 14.09 -41.84
CA GLY A 39 -23.01 14.52 -40.88
C GLY A 39 -23.01 16.05 -40.81
N TRP A 40 -22.38 16.58 -39.77
CA TRP A 40 -22.24 17.99 -39.41
C TRP A 40 -21.80 18.99 -40.52
N ARG A 41 -21.72 18.58 -41.79
CA ARG A 41 -21.37 19.36 -42.98
C ARG A 41 -22.56 19.58 -43.93
N GLY A 42 -23.71 20.07 -43.46
CA GLY A 42 -24.88 20.20 -44.34
C GLY A 42 -25.60 21.55 -44.34
N GLN A 43 -25.72 22.23 -43.20
CA GLN A 43 -26.78 23.24 -43.04
C GLN A 43 -26.28 24.60 -42.57
N SER A 44 -25.07 24.99 -42.96
CA SER A 44 -24.58 26.36 -42.75
C SER A 44 -25.14 27.30 -43.82
N ARG A 45 -26.46 27.54 -43.83
CA ARG A 45 -27.06 28.66 -44.59
C ARG A 45 -26.92 29.99 -43.84
N GLY A 46 -25.80 30.17 -43.14
CA GLY A 46 -25.54 31.37 -42.35
C GLY A 46 -24.81 32.42 -43.19
N SER A 47 -25.10 33.70 -42.97
CA SER A 47 -24.31 34.78 -43.57
C SER A 47 -22.85 34.69 -43.08
N ALA A 48 -21.90 35.21 -43.87
CA ALA A 48 -20.49 35.25 -43.46
C ALA A 48 -20.28 35.90 -42.07
N GLN A 49 -21.16 36.83 -41.71
CA GLN A 49 -21.19 37.48 -40.41
C GLN A 49 -21.54 36.51 -39.26
N GLN A 50 -22.55 35.65 -39.41
CA GLN A 50 -22.92 34.68 -38.38
C GLN A 50 -21.84 33.61 -38.15
N LEU A 51 -21.12 33.25 -39.21
CA LEU A 51 -19.94 32.39 -39.08
C LEU A 51 -18.84 33.08 -38.28
N ALA A 52 -18.57 34.35 -38.56
CA ALA A 52 -17.58 35.14 -37.83
C ALA A 52 -17.95 35.28 -36.34
N GLU A 53 -19.21 35.54 -36.01
CA GLU A 53 -19.72 35.59 -34.63
C GLU A 53 -19.51 34.25 -33.91
N ARG A 54 -19.86 33.12 -34.54
CA ARG A 54 -19.65 31.79 -33.95
C ARG A 54 -18.17 31.46 -33.74
N TYR A 55 -17.29 31.88 -34.65
CA TYR A 55 -15.85 31.73 -34.46
C TYR A 55 -15.33 32.61 -33.32
N ALA A 56 -15.87 33.81 -33.15
CA ALA A 56 -15.54 34.68 -32.02
C ALA A 56 -15.96 34.04 -30.68
N ASP A 57 -17.19 33.51 -30.61
CA ASP A 57 -17.69 32.81 -29.41
C ASP A 57 -16.87 31.55 -29.08
N LEU A 58 -16.53 30.76 -30.11
CA LEU A 58 -15.69 29.57 -29.94
C LEU A 58 -14.29 29.94 -29.46
N ALA A 59 -13.70 31.00 -30.01
CA ALA A 59 -12.40 31.51 -29.57
C ALA A 59 -12.45 32.03 -28.13
N ALA A 60 -13.52 32.75 -27.75
CA ALA A 60 -13.74 33.22 -26.39
C ALA A 60 -13.88 32.04 -25.40
N SER A 61 -14.71 31.05 -25.73
CA SER A 61 -14.89 29.83 -24.94
C SER A 61 -13.58 29.04 -24.78
N HIS A 62 -12.78 28.92 -25.85
CA HIS A 62 -11.48 28.27 -25.78
C HIS A 62 -10.50 29.06 -24.89
N GLY A 63 -10.49 30.38 -24.99
CA GLY A 63 -9.70 31.25 -24.12
C GLY A 63 -10.10 31.10 -22.64
N GLU A 64 -11.39 31.00 -22.35
CA GLU A 64 -11.91 30.72 -21.01
C GLU A 64 -11.50 29.35 -20.50
N ALA A 65 -11.59 28.31 -21.32
CA ALA A 65 -11.18 26.96 -20.96
C ALA A 65 -9.68 26.90 -20.57
N LEU A 66 -8.82 27.63 -21.30
CA LEU A 66 -7.40 27.74 -20.95
C LEU A 66 -7.16 28.48 -19.64
N ARG A 67 -7.89 29.58 -19.40
CA ARG A 67 -7.80 30.34 -18.12
C ARG A 67 -8.22 29.47 -16.94
N GLN A 68 -9.37 28.80 -17.02
CA GLN A 68 -9.86 27.90 -15.98
C GLN A 68 -8.88 26.76 -15.71
N ARG A 69 -8.29 26.18 -16.77
CA ARG A 69 -7.26 25.17 -16.61
C ARG A 69 -6.04 25.70 -15.85
N GLY A 70 -5.56 26.90 -16.19
CA GLY A 70 -4.45 27.55 -15.48
C GLY A 70 -4.75 27.81 -14.00
N GLU A 71 -5.97 28.28 -13.68
CA GLU A 71 -6.43 28.50 -12.32
C GLU A 71 -6.50 27.19 -11.51
N GLN A 72 -7.06 26.13 -12.10
CA GLN A 72 -7.12 24.80 -11.50
C GLN A 72 -5.73 24.22 -11.27
N GLU A 73 -4.82 24.36 -12.23
CA GLU A 73 -3.43 23.94 -12.09
C GLU A 73 -2.73 24.70 -10.95
N GLY A 74 -2.97 26.01 -10.84
CA GLY A 74 -2.49 26.85 -9.73
C GLY A 74 -3.03 26.41 -8.38
N HIS A 75 -4.34 26.14 -8.28
CA HIS A 75 -4.96 25.65 -7.05
C HIS A 75 -4.41 24.26 -6.67
N ASN A 76 -4.28 23.36 -7.65
CA ASN A 76 -3.73 22.02 -7.42
C ASN A 76 -2.25 22.08 -6.98
N ALA A 77 -1.45 22.98 -7.55
CA ALA A 77 -0.08 23.21 -7.11
C ALA A 77 -0.01 23.65 -5.64
N ARG A 78 -0.89 24.58 -5.21
CA ARG A 78 -0.99 25.00 -3.80
C ARG A 78 -1.37 23.84 -2.88
N LEU A 79 -2.40 23.06 -3.25
CA LEU A 79 -2.80 21.88 -2.47
C LEU A 79 -1.69 20.83 -2.36
N ARG A 80 -0.88 20.64 -3.41
CA ARG A 80 0.28 19.73 -3.36
C ARG A 80 1.35 20.23 -2.38
N GLN A 81 1.63 21.53 -2.37
CA GLN A 81 2.58 22.15 -1.43
C GLN A 81 2.09 22.02 0.02
N GLU A 82 0.82 22.33 0.27
CA GLU A 82 0.20 22.18 1.60
C GLU A 82 0.20 20.73 2.07
N ASN A 83 -0.15 19.78 1.19
CA ASN A 83 -0.06 18.35 1.51
C ASN A 83 1.37 17.91 1.83
N ALA A 84 2.37 18.42 1.12
CA ALA A 84 3.77 18.13 1.42
C ALA A 84 4.16 18.66 2.81
N ARG A 85 3.74 19.89 3.15
CA ARG A 85 3.92 20.48 4.49
C ARG A 85 3.26 19.64 5.58
N LEU A 86 1.98 19.28 5.41
CA LEU A 86 1.23 18.47 6.37
C LEU A 86 1.82 17.07 6.54
N ARG A 87 2.40 16.48 5.49
CA ARG A 87 3.10 15.19 5.57
C ARG A 87 4.38 15.28 6.41
N LEU A 88 5.13 16.37 6.28
CA LEU A 88 6.32 16.61 7.10
C LEU A 88 5.94 16.83 8.57
N GLU A 89 4.90 17.61 8.82
CA GLU A 89 4.36 17.83 10.17
C GLU A 89 3.84 16.53 10.80
N ASN A 90 3.08 15.73 10.06
CA ASN A 90 2.66 14.41 10.52
C ASN A 90 3.84 13.49 10.83
N ARG A 91 4.93 13.55 10.05
CA ARG A 91 6.15 12.78 10.36
C ARG A 91 6.80 13.28 11.65
N ARG A 92 6.83 14.59 11.88
CA ARG A 92 7.33 15.18 13.14
C ARG A 92 6.47 14.73 14.32
N LEU A 93 5.15 14.89 14.24
CA LEU A 93 4.21 14.49 15.29
C LEU A 93 4.29 12.99 15.58
N ARG A 94 4.44 12.13 14.57
CA ARG A 94 4.63 10.69 14.79
C ARG A 94 5.92 10.38 15.55
N ARG A 95 7.00 11.14 15.32
CA ARG A 95 8.25 10.99 16.08
C ARG A 95 8.06 11.44 17.53
N GLU A 96 7.43 12.60 17.72
CA GLU A 96 7.12 13.15 19.05
C GLU A 96 6.21 12.19 19.84
N ASN A 97 5.09 11.75 19.26
CA ASN A 97 4.19 10.78 19.87
C ASN A 97 4.90 9.47 20.22
N ARG A 98 5.80 8.97 19.36
CA ARG A 98 6.59 7.78 19.68
C ARG A 98 7.56 8.03 20.84
N CYS A 99 8.14 9.22 20.95
CA CYS A 99 9.00 9.58 22.08
C CYS A 99 8.19 9.71 23.37
N LEU A 100 7.06 10.41 23.33
CA LEU A 100 6.14 10.55 24.47
C LEU A 100 5.61 9.19 24.93
N PHE A 101 5.22 8.32 23.99
CA PHE A 101 4.76 6.97 24.31
C PHE A 101 5.86 6.14 24.96
N ARG A 102 7.09 6.24 24.48
CA ARG A 102 8.24 5.60 25.13
C ARG A 102 8.48 6.14 26.53
N GLN A 103 8.42 7.46 26.73
CA GLN A 103 8.54 8.07 28.06
C GLN A 103 7.43 7.61 29.01
N ALA A 104 6.18 7.52 28.52
CA ALA A 104 5.04 7.11 29.32
C ALA A 104 5.06 5.62 29.70
N LEU A 105 5.48 4.74 28.78
CA LEU A 105 5.48 3.29 29.02
C LEU A 105 6.76 2.76 29.65
N LEU A 106 7.92 3.34 29.33
CA LEU A 106 9.22 2.89 29.87
C LEU A 106 9.61 3.68 31.13
N GLY A 107 8.76 4.59 31.59
CA GLY A 107 9.03 5.45 32.74
C GLY A 107 10.21 6.42 32.50
N PRO A 108 10.69 7.13 33.54
CA PRO A 108 12.01 7.76 33.50
C PRO A 108 13.00 6.68 33.06
N GLY A 109 13.81 6.97 32.05
CA GLY A 109 14.68 5.96 31.44
C GLY A 109 15.52 5.18 32.48
N PRO A 110 16.05 4.00 32.11
CA PRO A 110 16.88 3.17 32.98
C PRO A 110 18.16 3.86 33.53
N ASP A 111 18.39 5.12 33.15
CA ASP A 111 19.41 6.01 33.71
C ASP A 111 19.00 6.63 35.06
N GLN A 112 17.76 6.41 35.52
CA GLN A 112 17.46 6.51 36.95
C GLN A 112 17.71 5.12 37.53
N PRO A 113 18.81 4.91 38.29
CA PRO A 113 19.12 3.62 38.89
C PRO A 113 18.15 3.39 40.05
N ALA A 114 16.89 3.08 39.75
CA ALA A 114 16.13 2.21 40.61
C ALA A 114 16.91 0.90 40.63
N ALA A 115 17.43 0.55 41.79
CA ALA A 115 18.29 -0.60 42.01
C ALA A 115 17.57 -1.87 41.53
N ALA A 116 17.77 -2.23 40.26
CA ALA A 116 17.34 -3.51 39.74
C ALA A 116 18.15 -4.56 40.49
N ASP A 117 17.44 -5.38 41.27
CA ASP A 117 18.03 -6.44 42.06
C ASP A 117 18.91 -7.30 41.17
N PRO A 118 20.09 -7.74 41.65
CA PRO A 118 21.00 -8.55 40.85
C PRO A 118 20.34 -9.83 40.32
N GLY A 119 19.29 -10.33 40.99
CA GLY A 119 18.46 -11.44 40.52
C GLY A 119 17.74 -11.19 39.20
N GLU A 120 17.12 -10.02 39.01
CA GLU A 120 16.38 -9.70 37.77
C GLU A 120 17.31 -9.56 36.56
N LYS A 121 18.54 -9.07 36.78
CA LYS A 121 19.56 -9.01 35.72
C LYS A 121 20.02 -10.39 35.28
N VAL A 122 20.24 -11.29 36.23
CA VAL A 122 20.63 -12.68 35.96
C VAL A 122 19.50 -13.42 35.23
N GLU A 123 18.25 -13.22 35.64
CA GLU A 123 17.08 -13.80 34.95
C GLU A 123 16.91 -13.23 33.54
N ALA A 124 17.08 -11.92 33.35
CA ALA A 124 17.02 -11.30 32.03
C ALA A 124 18.13 -11.80 31.10
N GLU A 125 19.33 -12.03 31.61
CA GLU A 125 20.44 -12.63 30.86
C GLU A 125 20.17 -14.10 30.53
N ALA A 126 19.60 -14.87 31.45
CA ALA A 126 19.19 -16.26 31.22
C ALA A 126 18.12 -16.37 30.11
N LEU A 127 17.10 -15.50 30.14
CA LEU A 127 16.06 -15.45 29.10
C LEU A 127 16.63 -15.04 27.74
N ARG A 128 17.60 -14.12 27.70
CA ARG A 128 18.31 -13.75 26.47
C ARG A 128 19.12 -14.92 25.91
N ALA A 129 19.81 -15.68 26.77
CA ALA A 129 20.55 -16.87 26.37
C ALA A 129 19.61 -17.96 25.83
N GLN A 130 18.44 -18.16 26.45
CA GLN A 130 17.42 -19.08 25.95
C GLN A 130 16.88 -18.66 24.58
N LEU A 131 16.59 -17.37 24.39
CA LEU A 131 16.14 -16.84 23.10
C LEU A 131 17.20 -17.03 22.00
N GLN A 132 18.47 -16.79 22.31
CA GLN A 132 19.57 -17.02 21.37
C GLN A 132 19.68 -18.50 20.98
N ARG A 133 19.58 -19.41 21.95
CA ARG A 133 19.55 -20.87 21.67
C ARG A 133 18.39 -21.25 20.76
N LEU A 134 17.19 -20.76 21.03
CA LEU A 134 16.00 -21.05 20.23
C LEU A 134 16.10 -20.46 18.81
N GLN A 135 16.61 -19.24 18.67
CA GLN A 135 16.86 -18.62 17.36
C GLN A 135 17.91 -19.40 16.55
N GLU A 136 18.94 -19.92 17.21
CA GLU A 136 19.98 -20.70 16.55
C GLU A 136 19.47 -22.08 16.11
N LYS A 137 18.67 -22.75 16.96
CA LYS A 137 17.94 -23.98 16.56
C LYS A 137 17.03 -23.72 15.36
N HIS A 138 16.24 -22.64 15.39
CA HIS A 138 15.38 -22.27 14.27
C HIS A 138 16.17 -22.04 12.98
N ARG A 139 17.33 -21.38 13.08
CA ARG A 139 18.23 -21.19 11.94
C ARG A 139 18.75 -22.53 11.39
N ARG A 140 19.11 -23.47 12.26
CA ARG A 140 19.57 -24.81 11.88
C ARG A 140 18.46 -25.62 11.20
N ALA A 141 17.25 -25.64 11.77
CA ALA A 141 16.09 -26.29 11.18
C ALA A 141 15.76 -25.72 9.78
N LEU A 142 15.81 -24.40 9.60
CA LEU A 142 15.60 -23.79 8.28
C LEU A 142 16.71 -24.14 7.28
N GLN A 143 17.96 -24.29 7.73
CA GLN A 143 19.06 -24.73 6.87
C GLN A 143 18.90 -26.19 6.46
N HIS A 144 18.49 -27.05 7.38
CA HIS A 144 18.16 -28.46 7.13
C HIS A 144 17.04 -28.60 6.09
N LEU A 145 15.90 -27.93 6.30
CA LEU A 145 14.78 -27.92 5.34
C LEU A 145 15.18 -27.43 3.94
N ARG A 146 16.13 -26.48 3.84
CA ARG A 146 16.65 -26.01 2.55
C ARG A 146 17.53 -27.06 1.87
N ARG A 147 18.32 -27.82 2.65
CA ARG A 147 19.15 -28.92 2.14
C ARG A 147 18.28 -30.09 1.66
N CYS A 148 17.31 -30.53 2.47
CA CYS A 148 16.38 -31.59 2.08
C CYS A 148 15.58 -31.24 0.82
N ARG A 149 15.13 -29.99 0.69
CA ARG A 149 14.47 -29.52 -0.56
C ARG A 149 15.38 -29.53 -1.78
N ALA A 150 16.69 -29.35 -1.60
CA ALA A 150 17.67 -29.41 -2.69
C ALA A 150 18.08 -30.84 -3.03
N ALA A 151 18.11 -31.74 -2.05
CA ALA A 151 18.46 -33.15 -2.20
C ALA A 151 17.28 -34.05 -2.63
N GLY A 152 16.04 -33.61 -2.42
CA GLY A 152 14.84 -34.40 -2.72
C GLY A 152 14.52 -35.50 -1.71
N GLU A 153 15.28 -35.57 -0.61
CA GLU A 153 15.16 -36.59 0.44
C GLU A 153 14.41 -36.05 1.66
N THR A 154 13.46 -36.83 2.19
CA THR A 154 12.75 -36.57 3.44
C THR A 154 13.44 -37.30 4.59
N GLU A 155 14.67 -36.90 4.92
CA GLU A 155 15.37 -37.35 6.13
C GLU A 155 14.73 -36.64 7.35
N ALA A 156 13.58 -37.16 7.79
CA ALA A 156 12.83 -36.64 8.95
C ALA A 156 13.51 -36.95 10.29
N SER A 157 14.36 -37.98 10.34
CA SER A 157 15.01 -38.48 11.56
C SER A 157 16.01 -37.50 12.18
N GLU A 158 16.72 -36.70 11.38
CA GLU A 158 17.68 -35.72 11.90
C GLU A 158 17.01 -34.51 12.60
N LEU A 159 15.75 -34.22 12.27
CA LEU A 159 14.99 -33.13 12.92
C LEU A 159 14.40 -33.56 14.26
N ASP A 160 14.01 -34.83 14.37
CA ASP A 160 13.50 -35.41 15.62
C ASP A 160 14.62 -35.49 16.68
N GLU A 161 15.86 -35.85 16.30
CA GLU A 161 17.01 -35.82 17.22
C GLU A 161 17.30 -34.41 17.78
N LEU A 162 17.12 -33.36 16.98
CA LEU A 162 17.29 -31.96 17.43
C LEU A 162 16.16 -31.45 18.35
N LEU A 163 14.99 -32.07 18.27
CA LEU A 163 13.83 -31.81 19.12
C LEU A 163 13.90 -32.60 20.42
N GLU A 164 14.39 -33.83 20.41
CA GLU A 164 14.62 -34.65 21.62
C GLU A 164 15.68 -34.03 22.55
N GLU A 165 16.63 -33.25 22.02
CA GLU A 165 17.53 -32.42 22.83
C GLU A 165 16.82 -31.33 23.66
N GLU A 166 15.53 -31.04 23.43
CA GLU A 166 14.71 -30.17 24.31
C GLU A 166 14.17 -30.88 25.55
N GLU A 167 14.03 -32.22 25.53
CA GLU A 167 13.29 -32.93 26.56
C GLU A 167 14.13 -33.29 27.80
N LYS A 168 15.45 -33.03 27.76
CA LYS A 168 16.32 -33.23 28.93
C LYS A 168 16.34 -31.94 29.78
N PRO A 169 15.63 -31.90 30.93
CA PRO A 169 15.58 -30.69 31.74
C PRO A 169 16.99 -30.35 32.27
N PRO A 170 17.33 -29.05 32.39
CA PRO A 170 18.56 -28.67 33.06
C PRO A 170 18.49 -29.15 34.52
N SER A 171 19.52 -29.86 34.96
CA SER A 171 19.68 -30.32 36.34
C SER A 171 19.55 -29.14 37.32
N PRO A 172 18.83 -29.29 38.45
CA PRO A 172 18.68 -28.22 39.42
C PRO A 172 20.04 -27.85 40.02
N PRO A 173 20.26 -26.58 40.40
CA PRO A 173 21.52 -26.16 40.99
C PRO A 173 21.73 -26.86 42.34
N GLU A 174 22.90 -27.47 42.50
CA GLU A 174 23.36 -28.09 43.73
C GLU A 174 23.31 -27.07 44.88
N GLN A 175 22.34 -27.24 45.79
CA GLN A 175 22.34 -26.56 47.07
C GLN A 175 23.47 -27.15 47.90
N LEU A 176 24.57 -26.41 48.01
CA LEU A 176 25.69 -26.72 48.88
C LEU A 176 25.19 -26.88 50.33
N LEU A 177 25.23 -28.13 50.78
CA LEU A 177 25.24 -28.54 52.18
C LEU A 177 26.22 -27.69 52.99
N VAL A 178 25.70 -26.75 53.77
CA VAL A 178 26.41 -26.24 54.96
C VAL A 178 25.76 -26.89 56.18
N LYS A 179 26.30 -28.04 56.55
CA LYS A 179 26.22 -28.52 57.93
C LYS A 179 27.21 -27.72 58.76
N ARG A 180 26.72 -26.96 59.73
CA ARG A 180 27.18 -26.95 61.13
C ARG A 180 26.31 -26.04 61.97
#